data_AF-E1X0Z2-F1
#
_entry.id   AF-E1X0Z2-F1
#
_cell.length_a   1.000
_cell.length_b   1.000
_cell.length_c   1.000
_cell.angle_alpha   90.00
_cell.angle_beta   90.00
_cell.angle_gamma   90.00
#
_symmetry.space_group_name_H-M   'P 1'
#
loop_
_entity.id
_entity.type
_entity.pdbx_description
1 polymer ?
#
loop_
_entity_poly.entity_id
_entity_poly.type
_entity_poly.pdbx_seq_one_letter_code
_entity_poly.pdbx_strand_id
1 'polypeptide(L)'
;MKRIATLICLTGILASPFTSAREKELIAWKVTSVGNEVITNYDVDQFIEHTQISDSLKTILFKRANKNYSEYQKLKSEIAKKNFNKSAGQLIYAHMMQKDHQRKHGSKRVAFKVTEDTFYKAIQDNETKVLRHLLDTGIGIVKSREQFGEFLISQAYPHQSGESATDVYWRWYEDQKARIKTELFLKEVKNYEAYIALRNQKYYHTDYLALNDRYKDLRAQVAKNIENKKLTHQALYTLLNQNSDWKIVVKEISNTQIDSSPVRNIKKDFPLQNRADEILHNITEKNWERATSYHKKSEEILKKNLTTEQLNDLAKKYTEIYIKDKSNFASYMSALIAKLAAKSKESSLEKSISEMAKGINDSLREETIKFKNQIIASSDSKEVLSEALETHLMSALNYENLNEVEKALVELSVFSIKFQIRKQAFESTLPVRVEFAEYTDFKTNDALRNLLKHEWMQKEFKSYVQDQLLFNTEYMTIRTGEHDFLTPEEKIDLIFGKDFRR
;
A
#
# COMPACT_ATOMS: atom_id res chain seq x y z
N MET A 1 9.96 43.96 53.54
CA MET A 1 10.64 43.43 52.34
C MET A 1 10.06 42.13 51.77
N LYS A 2 9.34 41.27 52.52
CA LYS A 2 8.78 40.02 51.96
C LYS A 2 7.57 40.18 51.03
N ARG A 3 6.78 41.26 51.13
CA ARG A 3 5.59 41.49 50.28
C ARG A 3 5.90 42.02 48.87
N ILE A 4 7.05 42.67 48.67
CA ILE A 4 7.48 43.21 47.37
C ILE A 4 8.07 42.10 46.50
N ALA A 5 8.81 41.16 47.10
CA ALA A 5 9.35 40.00 46.38
C ALA A 5 8.25 39.06 45.86
N THR A 6 7.15 38.89 46.60
CA THR A 6 6.00 38.07 46.13
C THR A 6 5.24 38.74 44.99
N LEU A 7 5.11 40.07 45.02
CA LEU A 7 4.49 40.82 43.92
C LEU A 7 5.36 40.78 42.65
N ILE A 8 6.70 40.85 42.78
CA ILE A 8 7.63 40.77 41.65
C ILE A 8 7.65 39.36 41.03
N CYS A 9 7.53 38.30 41.82
CA CYS A 9 7.39 36.94 41.29
C CYS A 9 6.03 36.69 40.60
N LEU A 10 4.94 37.33 41.06
CA LEU A 10 3.63 37.26 40.40
C LEU A 10 3.56 38.09 39.11
N THR A 11 4.26 39.23 39.04
CA THR A 11 4.34 40.03 37.80
C THR A 11 5.33 39.45 36.79
N GLY A 12 6.35 38.69 37.22
CA GLY A 12 7.28 38.00 36.32
C GLY A 12 6.66 36.83 35.54
N ILE A 13 5.63 36.17 36.09
CA ILE A 13 4.88 35.12 35.40
C ILE A 13 3.87 35.71 34.39
N LEU A 14 3.51 36.98 34.52
CA LEU A 14 2.58 37.69 33.64
C LEU A 14 3.26 38.52 32.54
N ALA A 15 4.59 38.60 32.52
CA ALA A 15 5.38 39.41 31.57
C ALA A 15 6.17 38.57 30.55
N SER A 16 5.77 37.33 30.28
CA SER A 16 6.22 36.60 29.09
C SER A 16 5.46 37.13 27.86
N PRO A 17 6.11 37.56 26.76
CA PRO A 17 5.43 38.04 25.57
C PRO A 17 4.89 36.84 24.77
N PHE A 18 3.81 36.24 25.26
CA PHE A 18 2.97 35.30 24.52
C PHE A 18 1.51 35.73 24.68
N THR A 19 1.17 36.87 24.11
CA THR A 19 -0.24 37.27 23.92
C THR A 19 -0.41 37.93 22.56
N SER A 20 -0.61 37.08 21.55
CA SER A 20 -1.33 37.43 20.32
C SER A 20 -2.58 36.55 20.27
N ALA A 21 -3.74 37.16 20.57
CA ALA A 21 -5.10 36.65 20.42
C ALA A 21 -5.41 35.26 21.03
N ARG A 22 -5.63 35.24 22.35
CA ARG A 22 -6.30 34.15 23.09
C ARG A 22 -7.81 34.45 23.18
N GLU A 23 -8.62 33.67 22.48
CA GLU A 23 -9.88 33.23 23.08
C GLU A 23 -9.55 32.28 24.24
N LYS A 24 -10.39 32.27 25.27
CA LYS A 24 -10.24 31.58 26.55
C LYS A 24 -10.06 30.05 26.42
N GLU A 25 -8.85 29.56 26.19
CA GLU A 25 -8.48 28.16 26.48
C GLU A 25 -7.31 28.16 27.48
N LEU A 26 -7.63 28.08 28.77
CA LEU A 26 -6.77 27.51 29.80
C LEU A 26 -7.64 27.06 30.96
N ILE A 27 -7.67 25.74 31.23
CA ILE A 27 -7.40 25.10 32.52
C ILE A 27 -7.11 23.63 32.16
N ALA A 28 -5.94 23.12 32.54
CA ALA A 28 -5.68 21.70 32.47
C ALA A 28 -6.77 20.99 33.29
N TRP A 29 -7.61 20.19 32.65
CA TRP A 29 -8.69 19.46 33.31
C TRP A 29 -8.34 17.99 33.41
N LYS A 30 -8.85 17.35 34.46
CA LYS A 30 -8.58 15.95 34.77
C LYS A 30 -9.33 15.03 33.81
N VAL A 31 -8.60 14.26 33.03
CA VAL A 31 -9.12 13.18 32.19
C VAL A 31 -9.49 11.99 33.07
N THR A 32 -8.57 11.53 33.92
CA THR A 32 -8.84 10.43 34.86
C THR A 32 -7.81 10.37 35.99
N SER A 33 -7.97 9.45 36.93
CA SER A 33 -6.92 9.03 37.86
C SER A 33 -6.68 7.54 37.73
N VAL A 34 -5.41 7.15 37.57
CA VAL A 34 -4.99 5.75 37.57
C VAL A 34 -4.19 5.49 38.84
N GLY A 35 -4.88 5.13 39.92
CA GLY A 35 -4.25 5.11 41.25
C GLY A 35 -3.93 6.50 41.75
N ASN A 36 -2.66 6.74 42.06
CA ASN A 36 -2.19 8.02 42.61
C ASN A 36 -1.79 9.02 41.51
N GLU A 37 -1.75 8.59 40.25
CA GLU A 37 -1.43 9.46 39.12
C GLU A 37 -2.69 10.09 38.55
N VAL A 38 -2.62 11.41 38.29
CA VAL A 38 -3.67 12.19 37.66
C VAL A 38 -3.26 12.40 36.21
N ILE A 39 -4.11 11.99 35.27
CA ILE A 39 -3.94 12.25 33.85
C ILE A 39 -4.80 13.45 33.51
N THR A 40 -4.20 14.49 32.95
CA THR A 40 -4.87 15.70 32.47
C THR A 40 -4.94 15.73 30.95
N ASN A 41 -5.75 16.62 30.39
CA ASN A 41 -5.79 16.82 28.93
C ASN A 41 -4.43 17.25 28.35
N TYR A 42 -3.64 18.00 29.12
CA TYR A 42 -2.27 18.35 28.73
C TYR A 42 -1.39 17.11 28.54
N ASP A 43 -1.48 16.13 29.44
CA ASP A 43 -0.72 14.88 29.33
C ASP A 43 -1.12 14.07 28.09
N VAL A 44 -2.42 14.09 27.75
CA VAL A 44 -2.93 13.45 26.52
C VAL A 44 -2.40 14.16 25.27
N ASP A 45 -2.42 15.51 25.24
CA ASP A 45 -1.90 16.29 24.12
C ASP A 45 -0.40 16.06 23.90
N GLN A 46 0.38 16.01 24.99
CA GLN A 46 1.81 15.66 24.93
C GLN A 46 2.01 14.23 24.41
N PHE A 47 1.21 13.27 24.89
CA PHE A 47 1.27 11.90 24.39
C PHE A 47 0.94 11.79 22.89
N ILE A 48 -0.02 12.58 22.38
CA ILE A 48 -0.31 12.67 20.95
C ILE A 48 0.89 13.24 20.19
N GLU A 49 1.49 14.31 20.69
CA GLU A 49 2.67 14.91 20.06
C GLU A 49 3.84 13.92 19.99
N HIS A 50 4.02 13.11 21.03
CA HIS A 50 5.11 12.15 21.08
C HIS A 50 4.87 10.91 20.21
N THR A 51 3.61 10.54 19.95
CA THR A 51 3.30 9.25 19.28
C THR A 51 2.71 9.39 17.88
N GLN A 52 1.99 10.49 17.59
CA GLN A 52 1.24 10.66 16.34
C GLN A 52 1.80 11.78 15.45
N ILE A 53 2.51 12.75 16.02
CA ILE A 53 3.01 13.92 15.29
C ILE A 53 4.50 13.75 15.00
N SER A 54 4.83 13.13 13.86
CA SER A 54 6.21 12.96 13.39
C SER A 54 6.84 14.27 12.93
N ASP A 55 8.17 14.32 12.80
CA ASP A 55 8.87 15.49 12.28
C ASP A 55 8.47 15.83 10.84
N SER A 56 8.22 14.83 10.01
CA SER A 56 7.68 15.04 8.65
C SER A 56 6.30 15.68 8.67
N LEU A 57 5.42 15.27 9.59
CA LEU A 57 4.11 15.87 9.75
C LEU A 57 4.22 17.30 10.27
N LYS A 58 5.11 17.58 11.23
CA LYS A 58 5.42 18.94 11.71
C LYS A 58 5.78 19.86 10.55
N THR A 59 6.68 19.41 9.67
CA THR A 59 7.08 20.15 8.47
C THR A 59 5.92 20.38 7.48
N ILE A 60 5.10 19.36 7.21
CA ILE A 60 3.95 19.48 6.32
C ILE A 60 2.94 20.51 6.86
N LEU A 61 2.65 20.46 8.16
CA LEU A 61 1.72 21.39 8.81
C LEU A 61 2.28 22.81 8.80
N PHE A 62 3.57 22.99 9.04
CA PHE A 62 4.19 24.31 8.99
C PHE A 62 4.19 24.91 7.59
N LYS A 63 4.43 24.10 6.55
CA LYS A 63 4.27 24.53 5.15
C LYS A 63 2.82 24.92 4.83
N ARG A 64 1.85 24.13 5.30
CA ARG A 64 0.41 24.42 5.12
C ARG A 64 -0.02 25.70 5.83
N ALA A 65 0.59 26.00 6.98
CA ALA A 65 0.43 27.24 7.71
C ALA A 65 1.21 28.43 7.10
N ASN A 66 1.67 28.33 5.85
CA ASN A 66 2.48 29.35 5.18
C ASN A 66 3.72 29.79 6.00
N LYS A 67 4.33 28.86 6.74
CA LYS A 67 5.45 29.12 7.67
C LYS A 67 5.10 30.09 8.82
N ASN A 68 3.83 30.26 9.15
CA ASN A 68 3.38 31.00 10.32
C ASN A 68 3.29 30.07 11.53
N TYR A 69 4.11 30.32 12.55
CA TYR A 69 4.17 29.49 13.75
C TYR A 69 2.84 29.45 14.53
N SER A 70 2.12 30.57 14.62
CA SER A 70 0.84 30.64 15.33
C SER A 70 -0.23 29.80 14.62
N GLU A 71 -0.31 29.90 13.30
CA GLU A 71 -1.23 29.10 12.50
C GLU A 71 -0.87 27.61 12.52
N TYR A 72 0.42 27.27 12.51
CA TYR A 72 0.89 25.90 12.74
C TYR A 72 0.42 25.33 14.08
N GLN A 73 0.48 26.10 15.16
CA GLN A 73 -0.01 25.64 16.48
C GLN A 73 -1.51 25.36 16.47
N LYS A 74 -2.30 26.12 15.71
CA LYS A 74 -3.73 25.85 15.51
C LYS A 74 -3.95 24.53 14.78
N LEU A 75 -3.28 24.32 13.65
CA LEU A 75 -3.37 23.07 12.88
C LEU A 75 -2.90 21.85 13.70
N LYS A 76 -1.88 22.02 14.55
CA LYS A 76 -1.41 21.00 15.48
C LYS A 76 -2.49 20.67 16.54
N SER A 77 -3.13 21.69 17.11
CA SER A 77 -4.23 21.51 18.08
C SER A 77 -5.42 20.78 17.47
N GLU A 78 -5.79 21.07 16.21
CA GLU A 78 -6.85 20.34 15.51
C GLU A 78 -6.55 18.83 15.38
N ILE A 79 -5.29 18.48 15.12
CA ILE A 79 -4.84 17.07 15.07
C ILE A 79 -4.90 16.44 16.46
N ALA A 80 -4.50 17.17 17.50
CA ALA A 80 -4.60 16.70 18.88
C ALA A 80 -6.07 16.44 19.25
N LYS A 81 -6.97 17.39 19.00
CA LYS A 81 -8.42 17.24 19.23
C LYS A 81 -8.99 16.03 18.49
N LYS A 82 -8.62 15.82 17.22
CA LYS A 82 -9.06 14.65 16.44
C LYS A 82 -8.62 13.30 17.02
N ASN A 83 -7.43 13.24 17.63
CA ASN A 83 -6.86 12.00 18.16
C ASN A 83 -7.06 11.83 19.67
N PHE A 84 -7.67 12.81 20.35
CA PHE A 84 -7.76 12.89 21.80
C PHE A 84 -8.27 11.60 22.45
N ASN A 85 -9.46 11.12 22.06
CA ASN A 85 -10.06 9.94 22.65
C ASN A 85 -9.18 8.69 22.51
N LYS A 86 -8.64 8.45 21.31
CA LYS A 86 -7.77 7.29 21.03
C LYS A 86 -6.51 7.34 21.90
N SER A 87 -5.85 8.50 21.95
CA SER A 87 -4.62 8.68 22.70
C SER A 87 -4.84 8.69 24.22
N ALA A 88 -5.96 9.23 24.70
CA ALA A 88 -6.38 9.12 26.09
C ALA A 88 -6.55 7.66 26.49
N GLY A 89 -7.28 6.86 25.71
CA GLY A 89 -7.44 5.42 25.95
C GLY A 89 -6.11 4.68 26.05
N GLN A 90 -5.19 4.92 25.11
CA GLN A 90 -3.85 4.33 25.10
C GLN A 90 -3.00 4.75 26.30
N LEU A 91 -3.01 6.02 26.67
CA LEU A 91 -2.26 6.54 27.80
C LEU A 91 -2.79 5.95 29.12
N ILE A 92 -4.10 5.96 29.30
CA ILE A 92 -4.76 5.36 30.47
C ILE A 92 -4.39 3.88 30.59
N TYR A 93 -4.51 3.14 29.50
CA TYR A 93 -4.14 1.73 29.45
C TYR A 93 -2.67 1.49 29.83
N ALA A 94 -1.74 2.30 29.31
CA ALA A 94 -0.32 2.19 29.62
C ALA A 94 -0.04 2.40 31.13
N HIS A 95 -0.67 3.41 31.74
CA HIS A 95 -0.57 3.64 33.19
C HIS A 95 -1.25 2.53 34.01
N MET A 96 -2.37 1.96 33.54
CA MET A 96 -3.00 0.81 34.20
C MET A 96 -2.05 -0.40 34.23
N MET A 97 -1.36 -0.65 33.12
CA MET A 97 -0.37 -1.73 33.02
C MET A 97 0.83 -1.51 33.93
N GLN A 98 1.37 -0.30 33.96
CA GLN A 98 2.46 0.06 34.87
C GLN A 98 2.06 -0.15 36.34
N LYS A 99 0.86 0.28 36.72
CA LYS A 99 0.36 0.13 38.09
C LYS A 99 0.11 -1.34 38.46
N ASP A 100 -0.49 -2.14 37.58
CA ASP A 100 -0.69 -3.57 37.87
C ASP A 100 0.65 -4.30 38.03
N HIS A 101 1.63 -3.96 37.16
CA HIS A 101 3.00 -4.46 37.30
C HIS A 101 3.60 -4.08 38.65
N GLN A 102 3.54 -2.81 39.06
CA GLN A 102 4.06 -2.38 40.37
C GLN A 102 3.39 -3.14 41.54
N ARG A 103 2.07 -3.33 41.48
CA ARG A 103 1.30 -4.03 42.51
C ARG A 103 1.67 -5.52 42.63
N LYS A 104 1.76 -6.22 41.51
CA LYS A 104 1.94 -7.69 41.50
C LYS A 104 3.39 -8.13 41.40
N HIS A 105 4.23 -7.28 40.82
CA HIS A 105 5.58 -7.62 40.40
C HIS A 105 6.60 -6.50 40.67
N GLY A 106 6.31 -5.53 41.54
CA GLY A 106 7.25 -4.44 41.84
C GLY A 106 8.64 -4.90 42.31
N SER A 107 8.74 -6.08 42.94
CA SER A 107 10.01 -6.70 43.34
C SER A 107 10.65 -7.59 42.27
N LYS A 108 9.92 -7.93 41.20
CA LYS A 108 10.40 -8.80 40.12
C LYS A 108 10.83 -7.95 38.93
N ARG A 109 11.99 -8.29 38.39
CA ARG A 109 12.43 -7.76 37.10
C ARG A 109 11.69 -8.51 35.99
N VAL A 110 10.44 -8.14 35.68
CA VAL A 110 9.71 -8.64 34.49
C VAL A 110 9.48 -7.56 33.42
N ALA A 111 9.05 -6.35 33.79
CA ALA A 111 8.90 -5.20 32.89
C ALA A 111 9.17 -3.87 33.64
N PHE A 112 9.05 -2.74 32.95
CA PHE A 112 9.26 -1.38 33.47
C PHE A 112 10.62 -1.18 34.16
N LYS A 113 11.69 -1.59 33.48
CA LYS A 113 13.08 -1.57 34.01
C LYS A 113 14.01 -0.57 33.33
N VAL A 114 13.47 0.31 32.49
CA VAL A 114 14.27 1.31 31.79
C VAL A 114 14.99 2.16 32.83
N THR A 115 16.33 2.11 32.81
CA THR A 115 17.19 2.93 33.65
C THR A 115 17.45 4.28 32.99
N GLU A 116 17.90 5.26 33.78
CA GLU A 116 18.38 6.54 33.25
C GLU A 116 19.49 6.35 32.21
N ASP A 117 20.44 5.44 32.47
CA ASP A 117 21.51 5.12 31.50
C ASP A 117 20.96 4.63 30.15
N THR A 118 19.94 3.78 30.16
CA THR A 118 19.30 3.28 28.94
C THR A 118 18.67 4.41 28.15
N PHE A 119 18.03 5.34 28.86
CA PHE A 119 17.40 6.52 28.28
C PHE A 119 18.43 7.48 27.69
N TYR A 120 19.46 7.87 28.46
CA TYR A 120 20.51 8.77 27.98
C TYR A 120 21.30 8.18 26.81
N LYS A 121 21.57 6.86 26.85
CA LYS A 121 22.21 6.18 25.72
C LYS A 121 21.35 6.24 24.46
N ALA A 122 20.03 6.01 24.56
CA ALA A 122 19.13 6.11 23.42
C ALA A 122 19.08 7.53 22.82
N ILE A 123 19.11 8.56 23.67
CA ILE A 123 19.20 9.96 23.22
C ILE A 123 20.52 10.22 22.48
N GLN A 124 21.63 9.80 23.08
CA GLN A 124 22.96 9.97 22.50
C GLN A 124 23.09 9.23 21.17
N ASP A 125 22.57 8.00 21.07
CA ASP A 125 22.58 7.22 19.83
C ASP A 125 21.76 7.93 18.74
N ASN A 126 20.61 8.52 19.09
CA ASN A 126 19.79 9.29 18.15
C ASN A 126 20.49 10.58 17.69
N GLU A 127 21.03 11.37 18.62
CA GLU A 127 21.78 12.59 18.31
C GLU A 127 23.01 12.29 17.44
N THR A 128 23.77 11.26 17.81
CA THR A 128 24.94 10.80 17.05
C THR A 128 24.53 10.38 15.66
N LYS A 129 23.44 9.60 15.51
CA LYS A 129 22.96 9.15 14.20
C LYS A 129 22.60 10.32 13.28
N VAL A 130 21.94 11.35 13.82
CA VAL A 130 21.50 12.52 13.06
C VAL A 130 22.68 13.43 12.71
N LEU A 131 23.56 13.69 13.67
CA LEU A 131 24.69 14.59 13.49
C LEU A 131 25.93 13.91 12.88
N ARG A 132 25.94 12.59 12.69
CA ARG A 132 27.11 11.82 12.23
C ARG A 132 27.80 12.44 11.03
N HIS A 133 27.04 12.76 9.98
CA HIS A 133 27.56 13.36 8.76
C HIS A 133 28.24 14.73 8.98
N LEU A 134 27.86 15.47 10.02
CA LEU A 134 28.49 16.74 10.41
C LEU A 134 29.66 16.51 11.37
N LEU A 135 29.56 15.54 12.28
CA LEU A 135 30.64 15.20 13.21
C LEU A 135 31.84 14.58 12.49
N ASP A 136 31.60 13.74 11.47
CA ASP A 136 32.64 13.09 10.66
C ASP A 136 33.48 14.12 9.88
N THR A 137 32.97 15.34 9.68
CA THR A 137 33.72 16.45 9.05
C THR A 137 34.64 17.21 10.01
N GLY A 138 34.64 16.87 11.30
CA GLY A 138 35.56 17.45 12.30
C GLY A 138 35.18 18.85 12.80
N ILE A 139 34.00 19.37 12.45
CA ILE A 139 33.58 20.76 12.74
C ILE A 139 33.23 20.98 14.22
N GLY A 140 33.04 19.89 14.99
CA GLY A 140 32.76 19.91 16.43
C GLY A 140 31.27 20.11 16.78
N ILE A 141 30.86 19.58 17.94
CA ILE A 141 29.44 19.39 18.29
C ILE A 141 28.61 20.70 18.28
N VAL A 142 29.17 21.81 18.78
CA VAL A 142 28.43 23.09 18.88
C VAL A 142 28.02 23.60 17.50
N LYS A 143 28.98 23.60 16.56
CA LYS A 143 28.74 24.02 15.17
C LYS A 143 27.88 23.01 14.41
N SER A 144 28.05 21.70 14.66
CA SER A 144 27.19 20.67 14.07
C SER A 144 25.72 20.85 14.45
N ARG A 145 25.44 21.24 15.71
CA ARG A 145 24.07 21.52 16.17
C ARG A 145 23.47 22.74 15.49
N GLU A 146 24.24 23.82 15.35
CA GLU A 146 23.83 25.02 14.63
C GLU A 146 23.51 24.71 13.16
N GLN A 147 24.43 24.04 12.44
CA GLN A 147 24.21 23.64 11.04
C GLN A 147 23.01 22.69 10.87
N PHE A 148 22.78 21.78 11.82
CA PHE A 148 21.57 20.96 11.78
C PHE A 148 20.30 21.77 12.03
N GLY A 149 20.36 22.78 12.90
CA GLY A 149 19.28 23.75 13.09
C GLY A 149 18.95 24.54 11.82
N GLU A 150 19.97 25.01 11.09
CA GLU A 150 19.79 25.66 9.79
C GLU A 150 19.16 24.70 8.78
N PHE A 151 19.60 23.44 8.78
CA PHE A 151 18.99 22.39 7.97
C PHE A 151 17.49 22.21 8.31
N LEU A 152 17.12 22.12 9.58
CA LEU A 152 15.71 22.03 10.00
C LEU A 152 14.88 23.23 9.51
N ILE A 153 15.41 24.44 9.65
CA ILE A 153 14.78 25.67 9.14
C ILE A 153 14.61 25.59 7.61
N SER A 154 15.64 25.16 6.89
CA SER A 154 15.62 24.99 5.43
C SER A 154 14.54 24.02 4.97
N GLN A 155 14.30 22.97 5.76
CA GLN A 155 13.25 21.98 5.50
C GLN A 155 11.86 22.47 5.88
N ALA A 156 11.73 23.68 6.42
CA ALA A 156 10.51 24.24 7.00
C ALA A 156 10.01 23.42 8.20
N TYR A 157 10.92 22.97 9.08
CA TYR A 157 10.55 22.55 10.43
C TYR A 157 9.95 23.75 11.20
N PRO A 158 8.95 23.58 12.08
CA PRO A 158 8.29 24.71 12.74
C PRO A 158 9.27 25.59 13.52
N HIS A 159 9.25 26.91 13.26
CA HIS A 159 10.07 27.93 13.94
C HIS A 159 9.39 29.31 13.90
N GLN A 160 9.80 30.20 14.81
CA GLN A 160 9.39 31.61 14.77
C GLN A 160 10.28 32.43 13.82
N SER A 161 9.76 33.56 13.31
CA SER A 161 10.54 34.45 12.46
C SER A 161 11.71 35.04 13.26
N GLY A 162 12.94 34.84 12.78
CA GLY A 162 14.16 35.29 13.46
C GLY A 162 14.65 34.39 14.60
N GLU A 163 14.03 33.22 14.81
CA GLU A 163 14.52 32.23 15.78
C GLU A 163 15.90 31.69 15.36
N SER A 164 16.82 31.56 16.32
CA SER A 164 18.18 31.07 16.02
C SER A 164 18.16 29.59 15.64
N ALA A 165 19.06 29.18 14.75
CA ALA A 165 19.21 27.79 14.35
C ALA A 165 19.48 26.87 15.57
N THR A 166 20.25 27.35 16.54
CA THR A 166 20.53 26.61 17.78
C THR A 166 19.27 26.40 18.64
N ASP A 167 18.37 27.39 18.71
CA ASP A 167 17.10 27.24 19.45
C ASP A 167 16.17 26.24 18.76
N VAL A 168 16.10 26.29 17.43
CA VAL A 168 15.33 25.31 16.64
C VAL A 168 15.88 23.88 16.86
N TYR A 169 17.21 23.74 16.90
CA TYR A 169 17.86 22.48 17.24
C TYR A 169 17.46 21.99 18.63
N TRP A 170 17.54 22.84 19.67
CA TRP A 170 17.24 22.43 21.04
C TRP A 170 15.77 22.07 21.25
N ARG A 171 14.84 22.78 20.58
CA ARG A 171 13.43 22.38 20.57
C ARG A 171 13.27 20.99 19.95
N TRP A 172 13.87 20.75 18.79
CA TRP A 172 13.83 19.43 18.17
C TRP A 172 14.44 18.36 19.10
N TYR A 173 15.55 18.66 19.76
CA TYR A 173 16.22 17.73 20.67
C TYR A 173 15.36 17.36 21.88
N GLU A 174 14.73 18.34 22.55
CA GLU A 174 13.82 18.07 23.67
C GLU A 174 12.57 17.31 23.21
N ASP A 175 12.04 17.60 22.01
CA ASP A 175 10.97 16.82 21.40
C ASP A 175 11.38 15.35 21.19
N GLN A 176 12.59 15.09 20.66
CA GLN A 176 13.08 13.72 20.49
C GLN A 176 13.27 13.01 21.83
N LYS A 177 13.80 13.71 22.83
CA LYS A 177 13.99 13.16 24.18
C LYS A 177 12.65 12.73 24.79
N ALA A 178 11.61 13.55 24.65
CA ALA A 178 10.27 13.22 25.13
C ALA A 178 9.64 12.05 24.35
N ARG A 179 9.86 11.98 23.03
CA ARG A 179 9.47 10.84 22.19
C ARG A 179 10.16 9.55 22.62
N ILE A 180 11.48 9.54 22.73
CA ILE A 180 12.26 8.37 23.16
C ILE A 180 11.79 7.88 24.53
N LYS A 181 11.53 8.79 25.47
CA LYS A 181 10.98 8.43 26.79
C LYS A 181 9.63 7.72 26.66
N THR A 182 8.74 8.25 25.83
CA THR A 182 7.41 7.68 25.58
C THR A 182 7.51 6.33 24.87
N GLU A 183 8.39 6.19 23.87
CA GLU A 183 8.64 4.93 23.16
C GLU A 183 9.17 3.84 24.09
N LEU A 184 10.14 4.17 24.94
CA LEU A 184 10.66 3.25 25.95
C LEU A 184 9.57 2.83 26.94
N PHE A 185 8.73 3.77 27.38
CA PHE A 185 7.59 3.47 28.25
C PHE A 185 6.60 2.50 27.58
N LEU A 186 6.19 2.76 26.33
CA LEU A 186 5.30 1.88 25.58
C LEU A 186 5.93 0.52 25.25
N LYS A 187 7.25 0.47 25.07
CA LYS A 187 7.99 -0.79 24.93
C LYS A 187 7.91 -1.62 26.20
N GLU A 188 8.01 -1.00 27.38
CA GLU A 188 7.84 -1.70 28.65
C GLU A 188 6.40 -2.18 28.89
N VAL A 189 5.40 -1.43 28.43
CA VAL A 189 4.00 -1.90 28.41
C VAL A 189 3.90 -3.18 27.58
N LYS A 190 4.46 -3.21 26.37
CA LYS A 190 4.49 -4.42 25.51
C LYS A 190 5.27 -5.58 26.12
N ASN A 191 6.39 -5.31 26.79
CA ASN A 191 7.14 -6.33 27.52
C ASN A 191 6.26 -6.96 28.62
N TYR A 192 5.46 -6.15 29.30
CA TYR A 192 4.56 -6.63 30.34
C TYR A 192 3.39 -7.42 29.77
N GLU A 193 2.78 -6.97 28.67
CA GLU A 193 1.75 -7.73 27.93
C GLU A 193 2.27 -9.12 27.53
N ALA A 194 3.47 -9.17 26.96
CA ALA A 194 4.11 -10.43 26.58
C ALA A 194 4.36 -11.33 27.79
N TYR A 195 4.80 -10.77 28.92
CA TYR A 195 4.97 -11.52 30.16
C TYR A 195 3.66 -12.12 30.66
N ILE A 196 2.58 -11.33 30.65
CA ILE A 196 1.23 -11.79 31.04
C ILE A 196 0.77 -12.91 30.10
N ALA A 197 0.89 -12.73 28.80
CA ALA A 197 0.49 -13.70 27.79
C ALA A 197 1.26 -15.04 27.91
N LEU A 198 2.49 -15.00 28.42
CA LEU A 198 3.36 -16.16 28.61
C LEU A 198 3.33 -16.76 30.02
N ARG A 199 2.58 -16.18 30.98
CA ARG A 199 2.60 -16.60 32.40
C ARG A 199 2.30 -18.09 32.60
N ASN A 200 1.44 -18.65 31.75
CA ASN A 200 0.99 -20.04 31.78
C ASN A 200 1.65 -20.90 30.70
N GLN A 201 2.73 -20.43 30.06
CA GLN A 201 3.36 -21.13 28.93
C GLN A 201 3.83 -22.54 29.29
N LYS A 202 4.18 -22.82 30.55
CA LYS A 202 4.54 -24.17 31.01
C LYS A 202 3.40 -25.19 30.87
N TYR A 203 2.16 -24.73 30.79
CA TYR A 203 0.97 -25.55 30.55
C TYR A 203 0.53 -25.56 29.09
N TYR A 204 1.18 -24.76 28.23
CA TYR A 204 0.92 -24.77 26.80
C TYR A 204 1.55 -26.01 26.19
N HIS A 205 0.69 -26.89 25.67
CA HIS A 205 1.09 -28.03 24.88
C HIS A 205 0.41 -27.94 23.52
N THR A 206 1.19 -28.07 22.46
CA THR A 206 0.64 -28.10 21.10
C THR A 206 0.19 -29.51 20.78
N ASP A 207 -1.13 -29.73 20.68
CA ASP A 207 -1.68 -30.99 20.21
C ASP A 207 -1.43 -31.16 18.69
N TYR A 208 -0.92 -32.33 18.31
CA TYR A 208 -0.69 -32.68 16.91
C TYR A 208 -1.98 -32.71 16.09
N LEU A 209 -3.11 -33.11 16.69
CA LEU A 209 -4.41 -33.11 16.02
C LEU A 209 -4.84 -31.68 15.69
N ALA A 210 -4.72 -30.76 16.66
CA ALA A 210 -5.04 -29.35 16.46
C ALA A 210 -4.18 -28.70 15.36
N LEU A 211 -2.89 -29.05 15.25
CA LEU A 211 -2.03 -28.58 14.16
C LEU A 211 -2.50 -29.06 12.80
N ASN A 212 -2.84 -30.34 12.67
CA ASN A 212 -3.31 -30.92 11.41
C ASN A 212 -4.68 -30.34 11.02
N ASP A 213 -5.59 -30.19 11.97
CA ASP A 213 -6.91 -29.60 11.71
C ASP A 213 -6.78 -28.13 11.29
N ARG A 214 -5.89 -27.36 11.91
CA ARG A 214 -5.61 -25.98 11.51
C ARG A 214 -5.01 -25.91 10.11
N TYR A 215 -4.09 -26.80 9.77
CA TYR A 215 -3.55 -26.92 8.41
C TYR A 215 -4.65 -27.22 7.39
N LYS A 216 -5.53 -28.19 7.67
CA LYS A 216 -6.65 -28.56 6.80
C LYS A 216 -7.64 -27.39 6.63
N ASP A 217 -7.94 -26.67 7.70
CA ASP A 217 -8.80 -25.48 7.67
C ASP A 217 -8.20 -24.37 6.79
N LEU A 218 -6.95 -23.98 7.02
CA LEU A 218 -6.25 -22.97 6.20
C LEU A 218 -6.19 -23.40 4.73
N ARG A 219 -5.86 -24.68 4.47
CA ARG A 219 -5.85 -25.24 3.11
C ARG A 219 -7.24 -25.19 2.46
N ALA A 220 -8.30 -25.55 3.19
CA ALA A 220 -9.67 -25.51 2.70
C ALA A 220 -10.13 -24.07 2.40
N GLN A 221 -9.72 -23.09 3.21
CA GLN A 221 -9.99 -21.67 2.95
C GLN A 221 -9.31 -21.18 1.67
N VAL A 222 -8.03 -21.50 1.47
CA VAL A 222 -7.30 -21.17 0.24
C VAL A 222 -7.93 -21.87 -0.97
N ALA A 223 -8.29 -23.15 -0.84
CA ALA A 223 -8.95 -23.91 -1.90
C ALA A 223 -10.32 -23.29 -2.29
N LYS A 224 -11.10 -22.86 -1.29
CA LYS A 224 -12.43 -22.27 -1.51
C LYS A 224 -12.36 -20.88 -2.13
N ASN A 225 -11.41 -20.05 -1.70
CA ASN A 225 -11.38 -18.61 -1.99
C ASN A 225 -10.41 -18.23 -3.11
N ILE A 226 -9.35 -19.01 -3.34
CA ILE A 226 -8.30 -18.70 -4.31
C ILE A 226 -8.22 -19.77 -5.39
N GLU A 227 -8.04 -21.03 -5.00
CA GLU A 227 -7.74 -22.10 -5.95
C GLU A 227 -8.86 -22.25 -6.98
N ASN A 228 -8.47 -22.36 -8.25
CA ASN A 228 -9.37 -22.50 -9.39
C ASN A 228 -10.32 -21.30 -9.62
N LYS A 229 -10.14 -20.18 -8.90
CA LYS A 229 -10.93 -18.95 -9.09
C LYS A 229 -10.29 -18.05 -10.13
N LYS A 230 -11.14 -17.41 -10.95
CA LYS A 230 -10.74 -16.36 -11.88
C LYS A 230 -10.61 -15.04 -11.11
N LEU A 231 -9.39 -14.70 -10.69
CA LEU A 231 -9.11 -13.51 -9.90
C LEU A 231 -8.12 -12.61 -10.63
N THR A 232 -8.35 -11.30 -10.59
CA THR A 232 -7.34 -10.33 -11.03
C THR A 232 -6.14 -10.34 -10.07
N HIS A 233 -4.98 -9.89 -10.53
CA HIS A 233 -3.79 -9.82 -9.69
C HIS A 233 -4.02 -8.96 -8.44
N GLN A 234 -4.71 -7.83 -8.58
CA GLN A 234 -5.06 -6.95 -7.47
C GLN A 234 -6.00 -7.65 -6.46
N ALA A 235 -7.05 -8.33 -6.93
CA ALA A 235 -7.98 -9.04 -6.05
C ALA A 235 -7.28 -10.16 -5.27
N LEU A 236 -6.40 -10.92 -5.94
CA LEU A 236 -5.59 -11.96 -5.32
C LEU A 236 -4.67 -11.37 -4.24
N TYR A 237 -3.98 -10.27 -4.54
CA TYR A 237 -3.09 -9.59 -3.59
C TYR A 237 -3.85 -9.08 -2.35
N THR A 238 -5.04 -8.50 -2.54
CA THR A 238 -5.90 -8.06 -1.43
C THR A 238 -6.31 -9.24 -0.55
N LEU A 239 -6.74 -10.37 -1.13
CA LEU A 239 -7.14 -11.56 -0.39
C LEU A 239 -5.99 -12.15 0.44
N LEU A 240 -4.78 -12.21 -0.13
CA LEU A 240 -3.58 -12.71 0.56
C LEU A 240 -3.12 -11.80 1.70
N ASN A 241 -3.31 -10.48 1.58
CA ASN A 241 -2.98 -9.53 2.62
C ASN A 241 -4.00 -9.52 3.77
N GLN A 242 -5.28 -9.73 3.47
CA GLN A 242 -6.32 -9.87 4.48
C GLN A 242 -6.18 -11.16 5.29
N ASN A 243 -5.60 -12.21 4.70
CA ASN A 243 -5.45 -13.53 5.32
C ASN A 243 -3.96 -13.93 5.33
N SER A 244 -3.17 -13.26 6.16
CA SER A 244 -1.72 -13.48 6.24
C SER A 244 -1.32 -14.92 6.53
N ASP A 245 -2.18 -15.66 7.24
CA ASP A 245 -1.93 -17.03 7.68
C ASP A 245 -1.98 -18.04 6.52
N TRP A 246 -2.62 -17.68 5.39
CA TRP A 246 -2.63 -18.54 4.20
C TRP A 246 -1.22 -18.77 3.65
N LYS A 247 -0.28 -17.85 3.91
CA LYS A 247 1.15 -18.00 3.53
C LYS A 247 1.82 -19.22 4.18
N ILE A 248 1.24 -19.76 5.25
CA ILE A 248 1.75 -20.96 5.91
C ILE A 248 1.52 -22.20 5.04
N VAL A 249 0.36 -22.29 4.38
CA VAL A 249 -0.03 -23.48 3.60
C VAL A 249 0.22 -23.33 2.09
N VAL A 250 0.54 -22.12 1.64
CA VAL A 250 0.84 -21.81 0.24
C VAL A 250 2.34 -21.90 0.00
N LYS A 251 2.75 -22.79 -0.90
CA LYS A 251 4.12 -22.88 -1.40
C LYS A 251 4.33 -21.94 -2.58
N GLU A 252 3.44 -22.01 -3.58
CA GLU A 252 3.49 -21.17 -4.78
C GLU A 252 2.07 -20.78 -5.21
N ILE A 253 1.91 -19.56 -5.74
CA ILE A 253 0.66 -19.12 -6.38
C ILE A 253 1.00 -18.58 -7.76
N SER A 254 0.34 -19.16 -8.77
CA SER A 254 0.40 -18.66 -10.13
C SER A 254 -0.93 -18.01 -10.53
N ASN A 255 -0.82 -16.75 -10.96
CA ASN A 255 -1.88 -15.99 -11.62
C ASN A 255 -1.38 -15.46 -12.97
N THR A 256 -0.56 -16.26 -13.66
CA THR A 256 -0.03 -15.91 -14.97
C THR A 256 -1.15 -15.96 -16.01
N GLN A 257 -1.25 -14.88 -16.80
CA GLN A 257 -2.26 -14.71 -17.84
C GLN A 257 -1.56 -14.62 -19.21
N ILE A 258 -2.24 -15.03 -20.29
CA ILE A 258 -1.64 -15.04 -21.63
C ILE A 258 -1.29 -13.64 -22.12
N ASP A 259 -2.14 -12.66 -21.80
CA ASP A 259 -2.01 -11.28 -22.24
C ASP A 259 -0.74 -10.58 -21.70
N SER A 260 -0.22 -11.07 -20.58
CA SER A 260 0.93 -10.51 -19.86
C SER A 260 2.15 -11.44 -19.85
N SER A 261 2.00 -12.69 -20.28
CA SER A 261 3.10 -13.67 -20.27
C SER A 261 3.92 -13.60 -21.56
N PRO A 262 5.26 -13.46 -21.46
CA PRO A 262 6.14 -13.58 -22.61
C PRO A 262 6.02 -14.96 -23.28
N VAL A 263 6.13 -15.02 -24.61
CA VAL A 263 6.03 -16.27 -25.38
C VAL A 263 7.02 -17.33 -24.90
N ARG A 264 8.26 -16.94 -24.56
CA ARG A 264 9.27 -17.86 -23.98
C ARG A 264 8.84 -18.60 -22.71
N ASN A 265 7.87 -18.06 -21.98
CA ASN A 265 7.35 -18.65 -20.75
C ASN A 265 6.13 -19.56 -21.01
N ILE A 266 5.43 -19.38 -22.14
CA ILE A 266 4.24 -20.18 -22.50
C ILE A 266 4.61 -21.66 -22.58
N LYS A 267 5.76 -22.01 -23.17
CA LYS A 267 6.25 -23.41 -23.26
C LYS A 267 6.53 -24.09 -21.91
N LYS A 268 6.72 -23.31 -20.84
CA LYS A 268 7.07 -23.83 -19.51
C LYS A 268 5.85 -24.04 -18.61
N ASP A 269 4.68 -23.53 -19.01
CA ASP A 269 3.44 -23.58 -18.24
C ASP A 269 2.35 -24.20 -19.13
N PHE A 270 2.08 -25.48 -18.91
CA PHE A 270 1.16 -26.28 -19.72
C PHE A 270 -0.26 -25.66 -19.84
N PRO A 271 -0.87 -25.14 -18.76
CA PRO A 271 -2.08 -24.32 -18.84
C PRO A 271 -2.00 -23.11 -19.79
N LEU A 272 -0.90 -22.35 -19.77
CA LEU A 272 -0.70 -21.22 -20.69
C LEU A 272 -0.56 -21.70 -22.14
N GLN A 273 0.18 -22.79 -22.35
CA GLN A 273 0.36 -23.39 -23.68
C GLN A 273 -0.98 -23.83 -24.30
N ASN A 274 -1.77 -24.64 -23.58
CA ASN A 274 -3.06 -25.12 -24.06
C ASN A 274 -3.99 -23.98 -24.44
N ARG A 275 -3.97 -22.89 -23.66
CA ARG A 275 -4.82 -21.74 -23.94
C ARG A 275 -4.30 -20.91 -25.12
N ALA A 276 -2.99 -20.78 -25.29
CA ALA A 276 -2.41 -20.14 -26.48
C ALA A 276 -2.79 -20.91 -27.75
N ASP A 277 -2.73 -22.24 -27.69
CA ASP A 277 -3.18 -23.13 -28.76
C ASP A 277 -4.66 -22.96 -29.09
N GLU A 278 -5.51 -22.89 -28.07
CA GLU A 278 -6.94 -22.69 -28.24
C GLU A 278 -7.25 -21.34 -28.92
N ILE A 279 -6.59 -20.26 -28.50
CA ILE A 279 -6.78 -18.92 -29.08
C ILE A 279 -6.36 -18.92 -30.55
N LEU A 280 -5.15 -19.42 -30.85
CA LEU A 280 -4.63 -19.46 -32.22
C LEU A 280 -5.51 -20.35 -33.11
N HIS A 281 -5.94 -21.51 -32.63
CA HIS A 281 -6.84 -22.40 -33.35
C HIS A 281 -8.22 -21.77 -33.61
N ASN A 282 -8.82 -21.12 -32.60
CA ASN A 282 -10.11 -20.45 -32.77
C ASN A 282 -10.04 -19.31 -33.81
N ILE A 283 -8.90 -18.61 -33.90
CA ILE A 283 -8.70 -17.57 -34.90
C ILE A 283 -8.52 -18.16 -36.30
N THR A 284 -7.67 -19.17 -36.47
CA THR A 284 -7.36 -19.72 -37.79
C THR A 284 -8.47 -20.59 -38.38
N GLU A 285 -9.26 -21.28 -37.54
CA GLU A 285 -10.28 -22.23 -38.01
C GLU A 285 -11.71 -21.70 -37.91
N LYS A 286 -12.07 -20.98 -36.85
CA LYS A 286 -13.46 -20.59 -36.60
C LYS A 286 -13.77 -19.15 -36.98
N ASN A 287 -12.82 -18.24 -36.77
CA ASN A 287 -13.05 -16.80 -36.85
C ASN A 287 -12.25 -16.10 -37.95
N TRP A 288 -11.56 -16.84 -38.83
CA TRP A 288 -10.60 -16.28 -39.78
C TRP A 288 -11.22 -15.20 -40.68
N GLU A 289 -12.32 -15.55 -41.35
CA GLU A 289 -13.02 -14.62 -42.26
C GLU A 289 -13.49 -13.36 -41.53
N ARG A 290 -14.01 -13.52 -40.30
CA ARG A 290 -14.44 -12.38 -39.50
C ARG A 290 -13.26 -11.49 -39.11
N ALA A 291 -12.14 -12.09 -38.74
CA ALA A 291 -10.92 -11.36 -38.36
C ALA A 291 -10.33 -10.58 -39.55
N THR A 292 -10.41 -11.09 -40.78
CA THR A 292 -9.77 -10.48 -41.95
C THR A 292 -10.73 -9.68 -42.85
N SER A 293 -12.03 -9.68 -42.57
CA SER A 293 -13.08 -9.01 -43.38
C SER A 293 -13.07 -7.47 -43.37
N TYR A 294 -12.22 -6.81 -42.57
CA TYR A 294 -12.28 -5.34 -42.40
C TYR A 294 -11.94 -4.54 -43.66
N HIS A 295 -11.28 -5.16 -44.66
CA HIS A 295 -11.10 -4.56 -45.99
C HIS A 295 -12.44 -4.21 -46.67
N LYS A 296 -13.52 -4.98 -46.42
CA LYS A 296 -14.87 -4.68 -46.96
C LYS A 296 -15.42 -3.35 -46.44
N LYS A 297 -15.08 -2.96 -45.22
CA LYS A 297 -15.46 -1.64 -44.67
C LYS A 297 -14.73 -0.50 -45.36
N SER A 298 -13.51 -0.75 -45.86
CA SER A 298 -12.79 0.23 -46.67
C SER A 298 -13.53 0.47 -47.99
N GLU A 299 -13.99 -0.59 -48.65
CA GLU A 299 -14.82 -0.50 -49.86
C GLU A 299 -16.15 0.21 -49.61
N GLU A 300 -16.80 -0.02 -48.47
CA GLU A 300 -18.00 0.72 -48.07
C GLU A 300 -17.75 2.22 -47.90
N ILE A 301 -16.58 2.60 -47.36
CA ILE A 301 -16.19 4.01 -47.24
C ILE A 301 -15.90 4.61 -48.61
N LEU A 302 -15.26 3.87 -49.51
CA LEU A 302 -15.00 4.31 -50.89
C LEU A 302 -16.30 4.61 -51.65
N LYS A 303 -17.35 3.82 -51.44
CA LYS A 303 -18.69 4.04 -52.02
C LYS A 303 -19.34 5.37 -51.60
N LYS A 304 -18.85 6.03 -50.54
CA LYS A 304 -19.35 7.34 -50.09
C LYS A 304 -18.75 8.53 -50.87
N ASN A 305 -17.94 8.28 -51.90
CA ASN A 305 -17.35 9.30 -52.78
C ASN A 305 -16.55 10.40 -52.07
N LEU A 306 -15.96 10.11 -50.91
CA LEU A 306 -15.07 11.03 -50.20
C LEU A 306 -13.78 11.27 -51.00
N THR A 307 -13.22 12.48 -50.93
CA THR A 307 -11.92 12.79 -51.54
C THR A 307 -10.77 12.13 -50.76
N THR A 308 -9.61 11.96 -51.41
CA THR A 308 -8.41 11.39 -50.77
C THR A 308 -7.99 12.19 -49.54
N GLU A 309 -8.06 13.53 -49.60
CA GLU A 309 -7.78 14.42 -48.47
C GLU A 309 -8.73 14.18 -47.29
N GLN A 310 -10.04 14.08 -47.55
CA GLN A 310 -11.03 13.80 -46.50
C GLN A 310 -10.81 12.43 -45.84
N LEU A 311 -10.38 11.43 -46.59
CA LEU A 311 -10.06 10.10 -46.05
C LEU A 311 -8.79 10.13 -45.19
N ASN A 312 -7.76 10.87 -45.61
CA ASN A 312 -6.55 11.09 -44.83
C ASN A 312 -6.84 11.87 -43.53
N ASP A 313 -7.70 12.89 -43.58
CA ASP A 313 -8.13 13.64 -42.39
C ASP A 313 -8.92 12.76 -41.42
N LEU A 314 -9.79 11.88 -41.93
CA LEU A 314 -10.48 10.88 -41.11
C LEU A 314 -9.51 9.92 -40.43
N ALA A 315 -8.54 9.38 -41.18
CA ALA A 315 -7.52 8.49 -40.65
C ALA A 315 -6.71 9.17 -39.52
N LYS A 316 -6.29 10.42 -39.75
CA LYS A 316 -5.56 11.23 -38.77
C LYS A 316 -6.39 11.50 -37.52
N LYS A 317 -7.63 11.97 -37.68
CA LYS A 317 -8.56 12.23 -36.57
C LYS A 317 -8.78 11.00 -35.69
N TYR A 318 -9.03 9.84 -36.30
CA TYR A 318 -9.23 8.60 -35.54
C TYR A 318 -7.95 8.11 -34.86
N THR A 319 -6.79 8.32 -35.47
CA THR A 319 -5.49 8.03 -34.86
C THR A 319 -5.25 8.94 -33.64
N GLU A 320 -5.55 10.23 -33.73
CA GLU A 320 -5.43 11.17 -32.61
C GLU A 320 -6.35 10.80 -31.44
N ILE A 321 -7.57 10.33 -31.72
CA ILE A 321 -8.48 9.81 -30.68
C ILE A 321 -7.85 8.61 -29.96
N TYR A 322 -7.28 7.66 -30.70
CA TYR A 322 -6.57 6.52 -30.10
C TYR A 322 -5.28 6.92 -29.36
N ILE A 323 -4.57 7.95 -29.81
CA ILE A 323 -3.39 8.45 -29.10
C ILE A 323 -3.79 9.05 -27.74
N LYS A 324 -4.91 9.77 -27.69
CA LYS A 324 -5.46 10.33 -26.44
C LYS A 324 -5.98 9.24 -25.50
N ASP A 325 -6.57 8.18 -26.04
CA ASP A 325 -7.05 7.03 -25.28
C ASP A 325 -6.66 5.70 -25.95
N LYS A 326 -5.60 5.08 -25.43
CA LYS A 326 -5.03 3.82 -25.93
C LYS A 326 -5.94 2.61 -25.71
N SER A 327 -7.04 2.74 -24.97
CA SER A 327 -8.04 1.68 -24.86
C SER A 327 -9.03 1.66 -26.04
N ASN A 328 -9.09 2.74 -26.82
CA ASN A 328 -10.05 2.91 -27.91
C ASN A 328 -9.58 2.26 -29.23
N PHE A 329 -9.47 0.92 -29.22
CA PHE A 329 -9.05 0.13 -30.39
C PHE A 329 -9.99 0.27 -31.60
N ALA A 330 -11.27 0.59 -31.37
CA ALA A 330 -12.24 0.84 -32.44
C ALA A 330 -11.88 2.08 -33.27
N SER A 331 -11.36 3.13 -32.63
CA SER A 331 -10.87 4.33 -33.33
C SER A 331 -9.64 3.99 -34.16
N TYR A 332 -8.67 3.25 -33.62
CA TYR A 332 -7.49 2.85 -34.40
C TYR A 332 -7.85 1.95 -35.59
N MET A 333 -8.77 0.98 -35.41
CA MET A 333 -9.29 0.17 -36.51
C MET A 333 -9.94 1.06 -37.58
N SER A 334 -10.74 2.05 -37.18
CA SER A 334 -11.37 3.00 -38.12
C SER A 334 -10.34 3.86 -38.86
N ALA A 335 -9.24 4.23 -38.20
CA ALA A 335 -8.13 4.93 -38.82
C ALA A 335 -7.46 4.09 -39.92
N LEU A 336 -7.18 2.81 -39.65
CA LEU A 336 -6.58 1.89 -40.62
C LEU A 336 -7.50 1.62 -41.82
N ILE A 337 -8.82 1.50 -41.57
CA ILE A 337 -9.81 1.37 -42.66
C ILE A 337 -9.81 2.63 -43.54
N ALA A 338 -9.80 3.82 -42.94
CA ALA A 338 -9.76 5.08 -43.68
C ALA A 338 -8.43 5.27 -44.44
N LYS A 339 -7.29 4.84 -43.84
CA LYS A 339 -5.97 4.85 -44.48
C LYS A 339 -5.94 3.93 -45.70
N LEU A 340 -6.46 2.72 -45.59
CA LEU A 340 -6.58 1.79 -46.71
C LEU A 340 -7.45 2.40 -47.83
N ALA A 341 -8.61 2.98 -47.48
CA ALA A 341 -9.47 3.64 -48.45
C ALA A 341 -8.75 4.79 -49.19
N ALA A 342 -8.04 5.65 -48.46
CA ALA A 342 -7.27 6.75 -49.05
C ALA A 342 -6.23 6.23 -50.06
N LYS A 343 -5.44 5.22 -49.66
CA LYS A 343 -4.39 4.65 -50.51
C LYS A 343 -4.92 3.92 -51.73
N SER A 344 -6.00 3.16 -51.58
CA SER A 344 -6.64 2.49 -52.73
C SER A 344 -7.22 3.48 -53.74
N LYS A 345 -7.73 4.63 -53.27
CA LYS A 345 -8.25 5.70 -54.13
C LYS A 345 -7.12 6.45 -54.84
N GLU A 346 -6.03 6.76 -54.13
CA GLU A 346 -4.82 7.38 -54.69
C GLU A 346 -4.22 6.54 -55.82
N SER A 347 -4.23 5.21 -55.67
CA SER A 347 -3.70 4.28 -56.69
C SER A 347 -4.72 3.81 -57.74
N SER A 348 -5.96 4.31 -57.73
CA SER A 348 -7.04 3.87 -58.64
C SER A 348 -7.35 2.36 -58.60
N LEU A 349 -7.14 1.70 -57.46
CA LEU A 349 -7.29 0.24 -57.26
C LEU A 349 -8.57 -0.13 -56.47
N GLU A 350 -9.59 0.71 -56.51
CA GLU A 350 -10.80 0.64 -55.67
C GLU A 350 -11.56 -0.70 -55.79
N LYS A 351 -11.55 -1.33 -56.97
CA LYS A 351 -12.23 -2.61 -57.24
C LYS A 351 -11.36 -3.85 -56.97
N SER A 352 -10.06 -3.69 -56.72
CA SER A 352 -9.10 -4.79 -56.58
C SER A 352 -8.74 -5.11 -55.11
N ILE A 353 -9.23 -4.31 -54.15
CA ILE A 353 -8.92 -4.48 -52.71
C ILE A 353 -9.32 -5.87 -52.22
N SER A 354 -10.52 -6.35 -52.54
CA SER A 354 -10.97 -7.70 -52.13
C SER A 354 -10.14 -8.83 -52.74
N GLU A 355 -9.66 -8.69 -53.98
CA GLU A 355 -8.81 -9.69 -54.64
C GLU A 355 -7.42 -9.72 -54.01
N MET A 356 -6.80 -8.55 -53.78
CA MET A 356 -5.54 -8.42 -53.04
C MET A 356 -5.67 -8.95 -51.61
N ALA A 357 -6.79 -8.65 -50.94
CA ALA A 357 -7.07 -9.12 -49.59
C ALA A 357 -7.14 -10.64 -49.53
N LYS A 358 -7.69 -11.31 -50.54
CA LYS A 358 -7.74 -12.78 -50.56
C LYS A 358 -6.33 -13.38 -50.52
N GLY A 359 -5.44 -12.96 -51.42
CA GLY A 359 -4.05 -13.46 -51.46
C GLY A 359 -3.28 -13.19 -50.16
N ILE A 360 -3.34 -11.95 -49.65
CA ILE A 360 -2.67 -11.57 -48.41
C ILE A 360 -3.24 -12.33 -47.20
N ASN A 361 -4.56 -12.49 -47.12
CA ASN A 361 -5.19 -13.21 -46.02
C ASN A 361 -4.88 -14.70 -46.07
N ASP A 362 -4.75 -15.33 -47.24
CA ASP A 362 -4.35 -16.74 -47.34
C ASP A 362 -2.91 -16.90 -46.81
N SER A 363 -1.97 -16.03 -47.22
CA SER A 363 -0.60 -16.03 -46.69
C SER A 363 -0.54 -15.77 -45.18
N LEU A 364 -1.30 -14.78 -44.67
CA LEU A 364 -1.38 -14.51 -43.23
C LEU A 364 -1.91 -15.72 -42.44
N ARG A 365 -2.83 -16.49 -43.01
CA ARG A 365 -3.38 -17.69 -42.37
C ARG A 365 -2.30 -18.76 -42.23
N GLU A 366 -1.58 -19.04 -43.32
CA GLU A 366 -0.47 -20.01 -43.32
C GLU A 366 0.63 -19.63 -42.33
N GLU A 367 1.05 -18.36 -42.30
CA GLU A 367 2.07 -17.88 -41.38
C GLU A 367 1.59 -17.90 -39.91
N THR A 368 0.31 -17.63 -39.66
CA THR A 368 -0.26 -17.80 -38.30
C THR A 368 -0.23 -19.27 -37.85
N ILE A 369 -0.48 -20.22 -38.75
CA ILE A 369 -0.38 -21.66 -38.48
C ILE A 369 1.07 -22.07 -38.23
N LYS A 370 2.03 -21.56 -39.01
CA LYS A 370 3.47 -21.79 -38.78
C LYS A 370 3.92 -21.24 -37.44
N PHE A 371 3.51 -20.01 -37.10
CA PHE A 371 3.81 -19.38 -35.82
C PHE A 371 3.32 -20.20 -34.62
N LYS A 372 2.09 -20.74 -34.70
CA LYS A 372 1.56 -21.65 -33.68
C LYS A 372 2.52 -22.81 -33.41
N ASN A 373 3.01 -23.48 -34.45
CA ASN A 373 3.92 -24.61 -34.31
C ASN A 373 5.29 -24.17 -33.73
N GLN A 374 5.76 -22.97 -34.05
CA GLN A 374 7.03 -22.42 -33.54
C GLN A 374 6.99 -22.07 -32.04
N ILE A 375 5.88 -21.52 -31.54
CA ILE A 375 5.74 -21.19 -30.10
C ILE A 375 5.89 -22.44 -29.22
N ILE A 376 5.33 -23.56 -29.68
CA ILE A 376 5.38 -24.84 -28.98
C ILE A 376 6.79 -25.44 -29.01
N ALA A 377 7.51 -25.30 -30.12
CA ALA A 377 8.77 -26.01 -30.34
C ALA A 377 10.02 -25.26 -29.85
N SER A 378 10.14 -23.94 -30.06
CA SER A 378 11.46 -23.28 -29.94
C SER A 378 11.47 -21.77 -29.68
N SER A 379 10.33 -21.11 -29.46
CA SER A 379 10.34 -19.65 -29.31
C SER A 379 10.99 -19.16 -28.00
N ASP A 380 11.86 -18.15 -28.13
CA ASP A 380 12.54 -17.44 -27.04
C ASP A 380 12.13 -15.95 -26.95
N SER A 381 11.05 -15.58 -27.64
CA SER A 381 10.58 -14.18 -27.66
C SER A 381 10.21 -13.67 -26.26
N LYS A 382 10.65 -12.43 -25.97
CA LYS A 382 10.30 -11.68 -24.76
C LYS A 382 8.95 -10.97 -24.89
N GLU A 383 8.40 -10.92 -26.10
CA GLU A 383 7.12 -10.29 -26.39
C GLU A 383 5.96 -11.17 -25.93
N VAL A 384 4.81 -10.55 -25.68
CA VAL A 384 3.54 -11.27 -25.44
C VAL A 384 3.00 -11.84 -26.75
N LEU A 385 2.12 -12.84 -26.65
CA LEU A 385 1.60 -13.60 -27.80
C LEU A 385 1.14 -12.72 -28.97
N SER A 386 0.43 -11.62 -28.68
CA SER A 386 -0.12 -10.74 -29.71
C SER A 386 0.93 -9.91 -30.46
N GLU A 387 1.99 -9.49 -29.77
CA GLU A 387 3.09 -8.69 -30.35
C GLU A 387 4.05 -9.60 -31.13
N ALA A 388 4.38 -10.76 -30.56
CA ALA A 388 5.22 -11.74 -31.23
C ALA A 388 4.61 -12.23 -32.55
N LEU A 389 3.28 -12.40 -32.60
CA LEU A 389 2.60 -12.73 -33.85
C LEU A 389 2.68 -11.59 -34.86
N GLU A 390 2.47 -10.34 -34.45
CA GLU A 390 2.59 -9.19 -35.36
C GLU A 390 3.98 -9.12 -35.98
N THR A 391 5.04 -9.18 -35.15
CA THR A 391 6.42 -9.19 -35.63
C THR A 391 6.68 -10.33 -36.62
N HIS A 392 6.18 -11.52 -36.31
CA HIS A 392 6.31 -12.69 -37.19
C HIS A 392 5.60 -12.50 -38.54
N LEU A 393 4.34 -12.05 -38.53
CA LEU A 393 3.54 -11.84 -39.73
C LEU A 393 4.11 -10.74 -40.63
N MET A 394 4.54 -9.62 -40.03
CA MET A 394 5.15 -8.50 -40.78
C MET A 394 6.47 -8.92 -41.44
N SER A 395 7.29 -9.70 -40.73
CA SER A 395 8.54 -10.24 -41.28
C SER A 395 8.30 -11.26 -42.39
N ALA A 396 7.35 -12.18 -42.21
CA ALA A 396 7.09 -13.27 -43.16
C ALA A 396 6.56 -12.77 -44.50
N LEU A 397 5.78 -11.68 -44.50
CA LEU A 397 5.26 -11.04 -45.71
C LEU A 397 6.25 -10.08 -46.38
N ASN A 398 7.47 -9.92 -45.86
CA ASN A 398 8.44 -8.93 -46.34
C ASN A 398 7.82 -7.53 -46.44
N TYR A 399 7.16 -7.07 -45.36
CA TYR A 399 6.36 -5.84 -45.31
C TYR A 399 7.01 -4.63 -46.01
N GLU A 400 8.32 -4.43 -45.85
CA GLU A 400 9.07 -3.32 -46.45
C GLU A 400 9.02 -3.28 -47.98
N ASN A 401 8.94 -4.45 -48.63
CA ASN A 401 8.96 -4.62 -50.08
C ASN A 401 7.57 -4.50 -50.74
N LEU A 402 6.51 -4.39 -49.94
CA LEU A 402 5.13 -4.27 -50.43
C LEU A 402 4.83 -2.85 -50.94
N ASN A 403 3.85 -2.74 -51.85
CA ASN A 403 3.36 -1.44 -52.30
C ASN A 403 2.52 -0.75 -51.19
N GLU A 404 2.25 0.56 -51.32
CA GLU A 404 1.57 1.33 -50.28
C GLU A 404 0.15 0.84 -49.94
N VAL A 405 -0.57 0.27 -50.92
CA VAL A 405 -1.91 -0.29 -50.71
C VAL A 405 -1.83 -1.63 -49.99
N GLU A 406 -0.89 -2.49 -50.40
CA GLU A 406 -0.59 -3.77 -49.76
C GLU A 406 -0.13 -3.55 -48.31
N LYS A 407 0.73 -2.56 -48.07
CA LYS A 407 1.17 -2.16 -46.72
C LYS A 407 -0.02 -1.78 -45.84
N ALA A 408 -0.88 -0.89 -46.32
CA ALA A 408 -2.08 -0.48 -45.57
C ALA A 408 -3.05 -1.65 -45.30
N LEU A 409 -3.15 -2.59 -46.24
CA LEU A 409 -3.98 -3.78 -46.10
C LEU A 409 -3.40 -4.79 -45.10
N VAL A 410 -2.08 -5.03 -45.15
CA VAL A 410 -1.36 -5.88 -44.18
C VAL A 410 -1.47 -5.30 -42.77
N GLU A 411 -1.22 -3.99 -42.60
CA GLU A 411 -1.37 -3.31 -41.31
C GLU A 411 -2.79 -3.52 -40.73
N LEU A 412 -3.83 -3.35 -41.55
CA LEU A 412 -5.23 -3.56 -41.14
C LEU A 412 -5.50 -5.02 -40.75
N SER A 413 -5.11 -5.97 -41.58
CA SER A 413 -5.35 -7.40 -41.34
C SER A 413 -4.58 -7.91 -40.13
N VAL A 414 -3.29 -7.59 -40.00
CA VAL A 414 -2.45 -7.96 -38.86
C VAL A 414 -2.97 -7.34 -37.57
N PHE A 415 -3.32 -6.06 -37.57
CA PHE A 415 -3.90 -5.40 -36.41
C PHE A 415 -5.22 -6.06 -35.98
N SER A 416 -6.07 -6.46 -36.93
CA SER A 416 -7.32 -7.15 -36.62
C SER A 416 -7.10 -8.54 -36.01
N ILE A 417 -6.16 -9.32 -36.55
CA ILE A 417 -5.77 -10.63 -35.98
C ILE A 417 -5.24 -10.43 -34.55
N LYS A 418 -4.31 -9.48 -34.35
CA LYS A 418 -3.78 -9.08 -33.04
C LYS A 418 -4.88 -8.71 -32.05
N PHE A 419 -5.87 -7.94 -32.49
CA PHE A 419 -7.00 -7.54 -31.66
C PHE A 419 -7.87 -8.75 -31.25
N GLN A 420 -8.12 -9.70 -32.16
CA GLN A 420 -8.86 -10.93 -31.81
C GLN A 420 -8.11 -11.79 -30.78
N ILE A 421 -6.78 -11.89 -30.88
CA ILE A 421 -5.96 -12.58 -29.87
C ILE A 421 -6.12 -11.91 -28.51
N ARG A 422 -5.96 -10.59 -28.44
CA ARG A 422 -6.10 -9.84 -27.19
C ARG A 422 -7.49 -10.02 -26.59
N LYS A 423 -8.53 -9.88 -27.42
CA LYS A 423 -9.91 -10.07 -26.98
C LYS A 423 -10.13 -11.45 -26.36
N GLN A 424 -9.72 -12.51 -27.06
CA GLN A 424 -9.87 -13.87 -26.54
C GLN A 424 -8.99 -14.14 -25.31
N ALA A 425 -7.81 -13.53 -25.20
CA ALA A 425 -6.96 -13.63 -24.02
C ALA A 425 -7.62 -12.98 -22.78
N PHE A 426 -8.29 -11.84 -22.95
CA PHE A 426 -9.02 -11.15 -21.87
C PHE A 426 -10.30 -11.88 -21.44
N GLU A 427 -11.07 -12.44 -22.38
CA GLU A 427 -12.33 -13.14 -22.09
C GLU A 427 -12.11 -14.44 -21.26
N SER A 428 -10.90 -14.97 -21.26
CA SER A 428 -10.55 -16.26 -20.67
C SER A 428 -9.44 -16.15 -19.64
N THR A 429 -9.64 -15.35 -18.60
CA THR A 429 -8.69 -15.31 -17.49
C THR A 429 -8.47 -16.73 -16.97
N LEU A 430 -7.20 -17.16 -16.95
CA LEU A 430 -6.82 -18.43 -16.37
C LEU A 430 -7.11 -18.41 -14.87
N PRO A 431 -7.63 -19.50 -14.32
CA PRO A 431 -7.86 -19.59 -12.89
C PRO A 431 -6.53 -19.58 -12.13
N VAL A 432 -6.57 -19.06 -10.91
CA VAL A 432 -5.42 -19.06 -10.00
C VAL A 432 -5.08 -20.51 -9.63
N ARG A 433 -3.81 -20.85 -9.76
CA ARG A 433 -3.26 -22.17 -9.43
C ARG A 433 -2.42 -22.02 -8.17
N VAL A 434 -2.63 -22.93 -7.21
CA VAL A 434 -1.94 -22.91 -5.92
C VAL A 434 -1.21 -24.23 -5.75
N GLU A 435 0.09 -24.16 -5.48
CA GLU A 435 0.84 -25.27 -4.94
C GLU A 435 0.83 -25.16 -3.42
N PHE A 436 0.34 -26.20 -2.75
CA PHE A 436 0.29 -26.24 -1.29
C PHE A 436 1.61 -26.75 -0.71
N ALA A 437 2.05 -26.12 0.38
CA ALA A 437 3.15 -26.63 1.18
C ALA A 437 2.71 -27.90 1.92
N GLU A 438 3.58 -28.90 2.03
CA GLU A 438 3.25 -30.12 2.75
C GLU A 438 3.20 -29.86 4.27
N TYR A 439 2.26 -30.52 4.95
CA TYR A 439 2.15 -30.46 6.41
C TYR A 439 3.39 -31.04 7.11
N THR A 440 4.06 -31.99 6.47
CA THR A 440 5.30 -32.64 6.91
C THR A 440 6.54 -31.75 6.78
N ASP A 441 6.46 -30.65 6.03
CA ASP A 441 7.58 -29.71 5.93
C ASP A 441 7.83 -29.02 7.29
N PHE A 442 9.11 -28.96 7.68
CA PHE A 442 9.52 -28.37 8.94
C PHE A 442 9.09 -26.90 9.05
N LYS A 443 9.23 -26.13 7.96
CA LYS A 443 8.85 -24.70 7.96
C LYS A 443 7.35 -24.53 8.14
N THR A 444 6.53 -25.31 7.43
CA THR A 444 5.08 -25.33 7.59
C THR A 444 4.69 -25.70 9.02
N ASN A 445 5.28 -26.77 9.58
CA ASN A 445 4.96 -27.24 10.92
C ASN A 445 5.33 -26.23 12.00
N ASP A 446 6.52 -25.62 11.91
CA ASP A 446 6.97 -24.59 12.85
C ASP A 446 6.09 -23.33 12.77
N ALA A 447 5.74 -22.88 11.56
CA ALA A 447 4.84 -21.75 11.37
C ALA A 447 3.44 -22.01 11.95
N LEU A 448 2.89 -23.22 11.77
CA LEU A 448 1.61 -23.61 12.39
C LEU A 448 1.70 -23.65 13.92
N ARG A 449 2.79 -24.16 14.49
CA ARG A 449 3.02 -24.15 15.95
C ARG A 449 3.08 -22.75 16.50
N ASN A 450 3.78 -21.85 15.80
CA ASN A 450 3.89 -20.45 16.18
C ASN A 450 2.53 -19.74 16.07
N LEU A 451 1.73 -20.03 15.04
CA LEU A 451 0.37 -19.51 14.91
C LEU A 451 -0.51 -19.94 16.08
N LEU A 452 -0.60 -21.25 16.37
CA LEU A 452 -1.41 -21.74 17.50
C LEU A 452 -0.93 -21.19 18.84
N LYS A 453 0.39 -21.06 19.03
CA LYS A 453 0.96 -20.45 20.23
C LYS A 453 0.56 -18.98 20.33
N HIS A 454 0.60 -18.25 19.23
CA HIS A 454 0.17 -16.86 19.19
C HIS A 454 -1.34 -16.74 19.50
N GLU A 455 -2.19 -17.57 18.92
CA GLU A 455 -3.63 -17.58 19.19
C GLU A 455 -3.90 -17.89 20.67
N TRP A 456 -3.17 -18.84 21.26
CA TRP A 456 -3.23 -19.14 22.69
C TRP A 456 -2.79 -17.95 23.55
N MET A 457 -1.67 -17.31 23.22
CA MET A 457 -1.18 -16.11 23.91
C MET A 457 -2.21 -14.97 23.89
N GLN A 458 -2.88 -14.76 22.75
CA GLN A 458 -3.96 -13.78 22.63
C GLN A 458 -5.15 -14.12 23.54
N LYS A 459 -5.54 -15.39 23.63
CA LYS A 459 -6.62 -15.84 24.53
C LYS A 459 -6.25 -15.66 26.00
N GLU A 460 -5.04 -16.04 26.41
CA GLU A 460 -4.54 -15.84 27.78
C GLU A 460 -4.53 -14.37 28.16
N PHE A 461 -4.04 -13.52 27.25
CA PHE A 461 -4.03 -12.09 27.44
C PHE A 461 -5.45 -11.52 27.56
N LYS A 462 -6.37 -11.95 26.67
CA LYS A 462 -7.77 -11.54 26.69
C LYS A 462 -8.46 -11.91 28.01
N SER A 463 -8.31 -13.15 28.48
CA SER A 463 -8.83 -13.58 29.79
C SER A 463 -8.24 -12.74 30.93
N TYR A 464 -6.93 -12.49 30.92
CA TYR A 464 -6.33 -11.61 31.93
C TYR A 464 -6.96 -10.21 31.94
N VAL A 465 -7.16 -9.58 30.77
CA VAL A 465 -7.81 -8.26 30.69
C VAL A 465 -9.22 -8.33 31.29
N GLN A 466 -10.00 -9.36 30.92
CA GLN A 466 -11.37 -9.55 31.39
C GLN A 466 -11.45 -9.76 32.91
N ASP A 467 -10.54 -10.57 33.45
CA ASP A 467 -10.58 -11.00 34.86
C ASP A 467 -9.91 -10.00 35.81
N GLN A 468 -8.91 -9.24 35.33
CA GLN A 468 -8.00 -8.49 36.19
C GLN A 468 -7.96 -6.99 35.90
N LEU A 469 -8.25 -6.55 34.68
CA LEU A 469 -8.15 -5.14 34.29
C LEU A 469 -9.50 -4.46 34.11
N LEU A 470 -10.53 -5.16 33.62
CA LEU A 470 -11.87 -4.56 33.42
C LEU A 470 -12.45 -3.99 34.72
N PHE A 471 -12.33 -4.71 35.84
CA PHE A 471 -12.81 -4.22 37.14
C PHE A 471 -12.19 -2.88 37.56
N ASN A 472 -10.94 -2.61 37.17
CA ASN A 472 -10.30 -1.34 37.47
C ASN A 472 -10.98 -0.16 36.74
N THR A 473 -11.63 -0.41 35.59
CA THR A 473 -12.32 0.63 34.83
C THR A 473 -13.72 0.96 35.36
N GLU A 474 -14.37 0.03 36.07
CA GLU A 474 -15.72 0.23 36.62
C GLU A 474 -15.78 1.45 37.56
N TYR A 475 -14.74 1.62 38.40
CA TYR A 475 -14.65 2.70 39.40
C TYR A 475 -13.90 3.94 38.89
N MET A 476 -13.39 3.93 37.66
CA MET A 476 -12.69 5.07 37.09
C MET A 476 -13.67 6.08 36.53
N THR A 477 -13.47 7.36 36.85
CA THR A 477 -14.11 8.46 36.13
C THR A 477 -13.21 8.85 34.97
N ILE A 478 -13.73 8.80 33.75
CA ILE A 478 -13.01 9.20 32.53
C ILE A 478 -13.78 10.32 31.85
N ARG A 479 -13.07 11.41 31.55
CA ARG A 479 -13.58 12.56 30.83
C ARG A 479 -12.95 12.67 29.45
N THR A 480 -13.76 12.89 28.42
CA THR A 480 -13.31 13.15 27.03
C THR A 480 -13.43 14.61 26.63
N GLY A 481 -14.11 15.40 27.45
CA GLY A 481 -14.22 16.85 27.41
C GLY A 481 -14.36 17.38 28.84
N GLU A 482 -14.39 18.69 29.01
CA GLU A 482 -14.42 19.32 30.36
C GLU A 482 -15.60 18.83 31.22
N HIS A 483 -16.74 18.56 30.58
CA HIS A 483 -17.99 18.10 31.21
C HIS A 483 -18.52 16.77 30.65
N ASP A 484 -17.77 16.10 29.77
CA ASP A 484 -18.22 14.88 29.10
C ASP A 484 -17.69 13.65 29.82
N PHE A 485 -18.58 12.88 30.44
CA PHE A 485 -18.25 11.67 31.20
C PHE A 485 -18.64 10.43 30.43
N LEU A 486 -17.73 9.46 30.37
CA LEU A 486 -18.02 8.18 29.73
C LEU A 486 -18.83 7.25 30.65
N THR A 487 -19.80 6.57 30.06
CA THR A 487 -20.49 5.42 30.65
C THR A 487 -19.53 4.22 30.81
N PRO A 488 -19.84 3.23 31.66
CA PRO A 488 -18.98 2.05 31.84
C PRO A 488 -18.60 1.33 30.52
N GLU A 489 -19.54 1.16 29.60
CA GLU A 489 -19.28 0.51 28.30
C GLU A 489 -18.35 1.35 27.42
N GLU A 490 -18.57 2.66 27.36
CA GLU A 490 -17.73 3.58 26.59
C GLU A 490 -16.28 3.64 27.13
N LYS A 491 -16.08 3.48 28.45
CA LYS A 491 -14.73 3.39 29.03
C LYS A 491 -14.00 2.15 28.54
N ILE A 492 -14.68 1.00 28.51
CA ILE A 492 -14.11 -0.27 28.04
C ILE A 492 -13.71 -0.16 26.58
N ASP A 493 -14.59 0.39 25.74
CA ASP A 493 -14.30 0.61 24.32
C ASP A 493 -13.12 1.55 24.10
N LEU A 494 -13.04 2.62 24.88
CA LEU A 494 -11.96 3.60 24.77
C LEU A 494 -10.60 2.98 25.10
N ILE A 495 -10.52 2.18 26.17
CA ILE A 495 -9.26 1.66 26.72
C ILE A 495 -8.84 0.36 26.05
N PHE A 496 -9.76 -0.60 25.90
CA PHE A 496 -9.46 -1.96 25.43
C PHE A 496 -10.01 -2.27 24.04
N GLY A 497 -10.96 -1.48 23.55
CA GLY A 497 -11.63 -1.70 22.27
C GLY A 497 -12.92 -2.53 22.40
N LYS A 498 -13.67 -2.59 21.28
CA LYS A 498 -15.02 -3.17 21.23
C LYS A 498 -15.06 -4.68 21.50
N ASP A 499 -13.95 -5.38 21.31
CA ASP A 499 -13.85 -6.84 21.48
C ASP A 499 -13.96 -7.31 22.94
N PHE A 500 -14.04 -6.36 23.88
CA PHE A 500 -14.12 -6.57 25.32
C PHE A 500 -15.46 -6.13 25.94
N ARG A 501 -16.45 -5.72 25.14
CA ARG A 501 -17.83 -5.52 25.64
C ARG A 501 -18.40 -6.84 26.16
N ARG A 502 -19.14 -6.77 27.26
CA ARG A 502 -19.84 -7.93 27.85
C ARG A 502 -21.11 -8.26 27.08
#